data_AF-A0AAW7QVV6-F1
#
_entry.id   AF-A0AAW7QVV6-F1
#
_cell.length_a   1.000
_cell.length_b   1.000
_cell.length_c   1.000
_cell.angle_alpha   90.00
_cell.angle_beta   90.00
_cell.angle_gamma   90.00
#
_symmetry.space_group_name_H-M   'P 1'
#
loop_
_entity.id
_entity.type
_entity.pdbx_description
1 polymer ?
#
loop_
_entity_poly.entity_id
_entity_poly.type
_entity_poly.pdbx_seq_one_letter_code
_entity_poly.pdbx_strand_id
1 'polypeptide(L)' 'MRPDSFFLLSGRPGAMGSALLMRTGDAIDWQEVRKVEVEPRQYLLTLHRKSGSPFLLFCPPEHFATVREIVQAQTALRW' A
#
# COMPACT_ATOMS: atom_id res chain seq x y z
N MET A 1 4.21 36.21 3.36
CA MET A 1 3.87 35.36 4.52
C MET A 1 2.88 34.30 4.04
N ARG A 2 3.24 33.02 4.15
CA ARG A 2 2.32 31.88 3.92
C ARG A 2 1.61 31.58 5.25
N PRO A 3 0.37 31.06 5.25
CA PRO A 3 -0.11 30.27 6.35
C PRO A 3 -0.14 28.77 6.01
N ASP A 4 0.22 28.01 7.04
CA ASP A 4 0.51 26.59 7.10
C ASP A 4 -0.67 25.66 6.85
N SER A 5 -0.30 24.49 6.34
CA SER A 5 -1.11 23.29 6.15
C SER A 5 -1.37 22.58 7.48
N PHE A 6 -2.64 22.29 7.78
CA PHE A 6 -3.03 21.23 8.72
C PHE A 6 -4.31 20.55 8.21
N PHE A 7 -4.16 19.51 7.39
CA PHE A 7 -5.24 18.54 7.16
C PHE A 7 -5.00 17.34 8.08
N LEU A 8 -5.60 17.41 9.26
CA LEU A 8 -5.78 16.27 10.15
C LEU A 8 -6.89 15.37 9.57
N LEU A 9 -6.52 14.31 8.86
CA LEU A 9 -7.46 13.24 8.53
C LEU A 9 -7.50 12.23 9.69
N SER A 10 -8.29 12.56 10.71
CA SER A 10 -8.81 11.65 11.71
C SER A 10 -9.93 10.78 11.11
N GLY A 11 -9.56 9.87 10.20
CA GLY A 11 -10.46 8.86 9.65
C GLY A 11 -10.16 7.49 10.25
N ARG A 12 -11.05 6.99 11.11
CA ARG A 12 -11.03 5.69 11.79
C ARG A 12 -10.41 4.55 10.97
N PRO A 13 -9.57 3.67 11.57
CA PRO A 13 -9.15 2.43 10.93
C PRO A 13 -10.37 1.50 10.84
N GLY A 14 -11.01 1.47 9.67
CA GLY A 14 -12.00 0.45 9.34
C GLY A 14 -11.35 -0.93 9.41
N ALA A 15 -11.98 -1.84 10.13
CA ALA A 15 -11.52 -3.20 10.42
C ALA A 15 -11.48 -4.14 9.18
N MET A 16 -10.82 -3.71 8.10
CA MET A 16 -10.40 -4.54 6.96
C MET A 16 -8.87 -4.43 6.76
N GLY A 17 -8.11 -4.34 7.84
CA GLY A 17 -6.65 -4.24 7.83
C GLY A 17 -5.92 -5.58 8.04
N SER A 18 -6.64 -6.68 8.28
CA SER A 18 -6.06 -7.94 8.78
C SER A 18 -5.90 -9.06 7.75
N ALA A 19 -6.36 -8.88 6.51
CA ALA A 19 -6.31 -9.95 5.50
C ALA A 19 -5.03 -9.95 4.63
N LEU A 20 -4.17 -8.94 4.75
CA LEU A 20 -2.83 -9.01 4.16
C LEU A 20 -1.97 -9.83 5.12
N LEU A 21 -1.98 -11.16 4.93
CA LEU A 21 -1.04 -12.10 5.53
C LEU A 21 0.38 -11.79 5.09
N MET A 22 0.91 -10.69 5.62
CA MET A 22 2.31 -10.38 5.64
C MET A 22 2.93 -11.31 6.67
N ARG A 23 3.96 -12.06 6.27
CA ARG A 23 4.81 -12.77 7.23
C ARG A 23 5.16 -11.78 8.34
N THR A 24 4.77 -12.16 9.55
CA THR A 24 4.79 -11.39 10.81
C THR A 24 6.21 -10.96 11.19
N GLY A 25 6.77 -9.97 10.49
CA GLY A 25 8.09 -9.42 10.76
C GLY A 25 8.29 -7.98 10.28
N ASP A 26 7.87 -7.66 9.05
CA ASP A 26 8.19 -6.37 8.44
C ASP A 26 6.93 -5.52 8.24
N ALA A 27 6.65 -4.59 9.16
CA ALA A 27 5.65 -3.56 8.91
C ALA A 27 6.05 -2.74 7.66
N ILE A 28 5.15 -2.60 6.68
CA ILE A 28 5.40 -1.74 5.51
C ILE A 28 5.33 -0.29 5.96
N ASP A 29 6.46 0.43 5.87
CA ASP A 29 6.45 1.89 5.89
C ASP A 29 6.01 2.40 4.51
N TRP A 30 4.75 2.80 4.41
CA TRP A 30 4.15 3.29 3.18
C TRP A 30 4.81 4.59 2.66
N GLN A 31 5.46 5.38 3.53
CA GLN A 31 6.17 6.61 3.11
C GLN A 31 7.46 6.30 2.33
N GLU A 32 8.01 5.09 2.48
CA GLU A 32 9.20 4.66 1.75
C GLU A 32 8.89 4.11 0.36
N VAL A 33 7.63 3.79 0.07
CA VAL A 33 7.21 3.26 -1.23
C VAL A 33 7.25 4.37 -2.28
N ARG A 34 8.03 4.17 -3.34
CA ARG A 34 8.25 5.16 -4.42
C ARG A 34 7.56 4.79 -5.71
N LYS A 35 7.33 3.51 -5.93
CA LYS A 35 6.68 2.98 -7.12
C LYS A 35 5.95 1.71 -6.75
N VAL A 36 4.80 1.50 -7.39
CA VAL A 36 4.11 0.22 -7.36
C VAL A 36 3.96 -0.25 -8.79
N GLU A 37 4.33 -1.51 -9.02
CA GLU A 37 4.02 -2.22 -10.25
C GLU A 37 2.88 -3.19 -9.97
N VAL A 38 1.93 -3.24 -10.90
CA VAL A 38 0.73 -4.07 -10.79
C VAL A 38 0.74 -5.05 -11.95
N GLU A 39 0.64 -6.34 -11.62
CA GLU A 39 0.66 -7.44 -12.58
C GLU A 39 -0.65 -8.25 -12.47
N PRO A 40 -1.75 -7.81 -13.12
CA PRO A 40 -3.07 -8.40 -12.91
C PRO A 40 -3.18 -9.87 -13.30
N ARG A 41 -2.43 -10.31 -14.32
CA ARG A 41 -2.42 -11.71 -14.77
C ARG A 41 -1.83 -12.67 -13.74
N GLN A 42 -0.97 -12.15 -12.87
CA GLN A 42 -0.27 -12.90 -11.83
C GLN A 42 -0.85 -12.61 -10.43
N TYR A 43 -1.83 -11.71 -10.33
CA TYR A 43 -2.40 -11.22 -9.08
C TYR A 43 -1.33 -10.74 -8.09
N LEU A 44 -0.32 -10.06 -8.62
CA LEU A 44 0.86 -9.59 -7.91
C LEU A 44 0.94 -8.05 -7.91
N LEU A 45 1.34 -7.49 -6.78
CA LEU A 45 1.80 -6.10 -6.68
C LEU A 45 3.23 -6.08 -6.14
N THR A 46 4.09 -5.31 -6.79
CA THR A 46 5.48 -5.09 -6.38
C THR A 46 5.63 -3.67 -5.85
N LEU A 47 5.96 -3.52 -4.56
CA LEU A 47 6.18 -2.23 -3.91
C LEU A 47 7.68 -1.93 -3.87
N HIS A 48 8.13 -0.99 -4.71
CA HIS A 48 9.52 -0.54 -4.71
C HIS A 48 9.73 0.53 -3.64
N ARG A 49 10.69 0.26 -2.76
CA ARG A 49 11.12 1.20 -1.71
C ARG A 49 12.24 2.09 -2.19
N LYS A 50 12.48 3.18 -1.46
CA LYS A 50 13.67 4.03 -1.64
C LYS A 50 14.98 3.27 -1.43
N SER A 51 14.99 2.29 -0.53
CA SER A 51 16.16 1.46 -0.22
C SER A 51 15.73 0.02 0.09
N GLY A 52 16.62 -0.93 -0.18
CA GLY A 52 16.38 -2.36 0.04
C GLY A 52 15.51 -3.04 -1.02
N SER A 53 15.23 -4.32 -0.79
CA SER A 53 14.45 -5.15 -1.72
C SER A 53 12.98 -4.70 -1.79
N PRO A 54 12.29 -4.90 -2.92
CA PRO A 54 10.87 -4.62 -3.00
C PRO A 54 10.05 -5.57 -2.11
N PHE A 55 8.86 -5.13 -1.70
CA PHE A 55 7.87 -6.02 -1.12
C PHE A 55 7.00 -6.61 -2.24
N LEU A 56 6.75 -7.92 -2.15
CA LEU A 56 5.87 -8.64 -3.07
C LEU A 56 4.57 -8.97 -2.35
N LEU A 57 3.47 -8.44 -2.87
CA LEU A 57 2.12 -8.73 -2.40
C LEU A 57 1.44 -9.63 -3.42
N PHE A 58 1.54 -10.94 -3.19
CA PHE A 58 0.74 -11.91 -3.91
C PHE A 58 -0.62 -12.03 -3.21
N CYS A 59 -1.71 -12.00 -3.99
CA CYS A 59 -3.03 -12.22 -3.44
C CYS A 59 -3.91 -13.04 -4.39
N PRO A 60 -4.92 -13.76 -3.85
CA PRO A 60 -5.90 -14.44 -4.68
C PRO A 60 -6.71 -13.48 -5.56
N PRO A 61 -7.24 -13.94 -6.71
CA PRO A 61 -8.03 -13.13 -7.63
C PRO A 61 -9.19 -12.38 -6.96
N GLU A 62 -9.86 -13.03 -6.01
CA GLU A 62 -11.02 -12.50 -5.27
C GLU A 62 -10.70 -11.28 -4.41
N HIS A 63 -9.43 -11.08 -4.05
CA HIS A 63 -8.99 -9.98 -3.18
C HIS A 63 -8.13 -8.94 -3.93
N PHE A 64 -7.73 -9.22 -5.16
CA PHE A 64 -6.79 -8.39 -5.91
C PHE A 64 -7.27 -6.95 -6.07
N ALA A 65 -8.57 -6.75 -6.36
CA ALA A 65 -9.15 -5.41 -6.47
C ALA A 65 -9.05 -4.64 -5.14
N THR A 66 -9.44 -5.26 -4.03
CA THR A 66 -9.38 -4.65 -2.69
C THR A 66 -7.95 -4.34 -2.27
N VAL A 67 -7.00 -5.25 -2.52
CA VAL A 67 -5.58 -5.02 -2.21
C VAL A 67 -5.03 -3.84 -3.01
N ARG A 68 -5.38 -3.72 -4.30
CA ARG A 68 -4.99 -2.56 -5.11
C ARG A 68 -5.53 -1.25 -4.55
N GLU A 69 -6.79 -1.22 -4.14
CA GLU A 69 -7.40 -0.02 -3.56
C GLU A 69 -6.71 0.39 -2.25
N ILE A 70 -6.42 -0.57 -1.37
CA ILE A 70 -5.68 -0.32 -0.12
C ILE A 70 -4.30 0.26 -0.42
N VAL A 71 -3.55 -0.38 -1.32
CA VAL A 71 -2.18 0.04 -1.67
C VAL A 71 -2.18 1.42 -2.33
N GLN A 72 -3.18 1.72 -3.17
CA GLN A 72 -3.35 3.05 -3.76
C GLN A 72 -3.67 4.11 -2.70
N ALA A 73 -4.56 3.80 -1.75
CA ALA A 73 -4.91 4.71 -0.65
C ALA A 73 -3.72 4.99 0.28
N GLN A 74 -2.91 3.98 0.57
CA GLN A 74 -1.76 4.10 1.48
C GLN A 74 -0.57 4.85 0.88
N THR A 75 -0.34 4.69 -0.43
CA THR A 75 0.82 5.31 -1.10
C THR A 75 0.52 6.68 -1.72
N ALA A 76 -0.76 6.99 -1.96
CA ALA A 76 -1.22 8.18 -2.71
C ALA A 76 -0.60 8.32 -4.12
N LEU A 77 -0.01 7.25 -4.64
CA LEU A 77 0.58 7.21 -5.98
C LEU A 77 -0.51 6.93 -7.02
N ARG A 78 -0.27 7.39 -8.25
CA ARG A 78 -1.09 7.09 -9.41
C ARG A 78 -0.32 6.15 -10.34
N TRP A 79 -0.94 5.03 -10.70
CA TRP A 79 -0.42 4.03 -11.65
C TRP A 79 -1.56 3.48 -12.51
#